data_AF-A0A3D4BS85-F1
#
_entry.id   AF-A0A3D4BS85-F1
#
_cell.length_a   1.000
_cell.length_b   1.000
_cell.length_c   1.000
_cell.angle_alpha   90.00
_cell.angle_beta   90.00
_cell.angle_gamma   90.00
#
_symmetry.space_group_name_H-M   'P 1'
#
loop_
_entity.id
_entity.type
_entity.pdbx_description
1 polymer ?
#
loop_
_entity_poly.entity_id
_entity_poly.type
_entity_poly.pdbx_seq_one_letter_code
_entity_poly.pdbx_strand_id
1 'polypeptide(L)'
;MAGKSRSLSTDPSPFPNIEHVAESLADKGFVVIDNFLGEEQIQALHEAIAFHREEDNFRKAGIGNAHLFQVDKEVRGDYIKWISRGEARPATLFFMDRMEELMQSLSRSLFL
;
A
#
# COMPACT_ATOMS: atom_id res chain seq x y z
N MET A 1 24.91 -27.32 12.64
CA MET A 1 24.68 -25.86 12.61
C MET A 1 23.19 -25.63 12.39
N ALA A 2 22.44 -25.42 13.46
CA ALA A 2 20.98 -25.32 13.41
C ALA A 2 20.58 -23.93 12.89
N GLY A 3 19.98 -23.88 11.70
CA GLY A 3 19.28 -22.69 11.21
C GLY A 3 18.05 -22.47 12.09
N LYS A 4 18.03 -21.35 12.82
CA LYS A 4 16.86 -20.91 13.56
C LYS A 4 15.71 -20.69 12.56
N SER A 5 14.70 -21.55 12.58
CA SER A 5 13.39 -21.25 12.02
C SER A 5 12.88 -19.99 12.70
N ARG A 6 12.92 -18.85 11.98
CA ARG A 6 12.21 -17.65 12.38
C ARG A 6 10.73 -18.01 12.33
N SER A 7 10.10 -18.13 13.49
CA SER A 7 8.65 -18.22 13.59
C SER A 7 8.07 -16.93 12.99
N LEU A 8 7.46 -17.04 11.82
CA LEU A 8 6.70 -15.97 11.20
C LEU A 8 5.48 -15.70 12.09
N SER A 9 5.46 -14.54 12.74
CA SER A 9 4.27 -14.12 13.49
C SER A 9 3.16 -13.79 12.51
N THR A 10 2.03 -14.47 12.65
CA THR A 10 0.79 -14.19 11.92
C THR A 10 0.12 -12.90 12.40
N ASP A 11 0.62 -12.30 13.49
CA ASP A 11 0.08 -11.07 14.03
C ASP A 11 0.36 -9.89 13.08
N PRO A 12 -0.64 -9.03 12.85
CA PRO A 12 -0.41 -7.78 12.15
C PRO A 12 0.65 -6.99 12.92
N SER A 13 1.57 -6.37 12.18
CA SER A 13 2.57 -5.48 12.76
C SER A 13 1.91 -4.46 13.71
N PRO A 14 2.59 -4.01 14.78
CA PRO A 14 2.06 -2.93 15.61
C PRO A 14 1.69 -1.71 14.76
N PHE A 15 0.60 -1.05 15.13
CA PHE A 15 0.18 0.19 14.47
C PHE A 15 1.24 1.29 14.71
N PRO A 16 1.55 2.14 13.71
CA PRO A 16 2.60 3.14 13.84
C PRO A 16 2.30 4.17 14.93
N ASN A 17 3.36 4.71 15.55
CA ASN A 17 3.21 5.84 16.46
C ASN A 17 2.79 7.09 15.67
N ILE A 18 1.53 7.49 15.84
CA ILE A 18 0.92 8.57 15.07
C ILE A 18 1.55 9.93 15.35
N GLU A 19 1.99 10.20 16.58
CA GLU A 19 2.68 11.45 16.92
C GLU A 19 3.98 11.58 16.13
N HIS A 20 4.80 10.52 16.11
CA HIS A 20 6.05 10.51 15.36
C HIS A 20 5.82 10.65 13.83
N VAL A 21 4.79 10.00 13.31
CA VAL A 21 4.42 10.09 11.88
C VAL A 21 3.98 11.51 11.54
N ALA A 22 3.14 12.12 12.38
CA ALA A 22 2.65 13.49 12.21
C ALA A 22 3.79 14.52 12.27
N GLU A 23 4.67 14.43 13.27
CA GLU A 23 5.86 15.28 13.40
C GLU A 23 6.78 15.15 12.18
N SER A 24 7.07 13.91 11.76
CA SER A 24 7.94 13.67 10.60
C SER A 24 7.36 14.25 9.31
N LEU A 25 6.03 14.14 9.13
CA LEU A 25 5.35 14.76 8.00
C LEU A 25 5.38 16.29 8.07
N ALA A 26 5.19 16.89 9.25
CA ALA A 26 5.23 18.34 9.43
C ALA A 26 6.64 18.91 9.19
N ASP A 27 7.68 18.22 9.67
CA ASP A 27 9.06 18.71 9.61
C ASP A 27 9.74 18.43 8.27
N LYS A 28 9.51 17.24 7.69
CA LYS A 28 10.26 16.74 6.52
C LYS A 28 9.40 16.62 5.26
N GLY A 29 8.07 16.65 5.40
CA GLY A 29 7.14 16.39 4.29
C GLY A 29 7.02 14.91 3.90
N PHE A 30 7.72 14.00 4.58
CA PHE A 30 7.63 12.55 4.34
C PHE A 30 8.02 11.74 5.59
N VAL A 31 7.61 10.48 5.61
CA VAL A 31 7.93 9.51 6.67
C VAL A 31 8.02 8.10 6.09
N VAL A 32 8.92 7.28 6.63
CA VAL A 32 9.03 5.85 6.30
C VAL A 32 8.54 5.05 7.51
N ILE A 33 7.56 4.18 7.29
CA ILE A 33 6.99 3.30 8.33
C ILE A 33 7.41 1.87 8.00
N ASP A 34 8.41 1.37 8.72
CA ASP A 34 8.89 0.01 8.55
C ASP A 34 7.85 -1.02 9.02
N ASN A 35 7.83 -2.17 8.36
CA ASN A 35 6.94 -3.29 8.69
C ASN A 35 5.47 -2.86 8.79
N PHE A 36 4.97 -1.94 7.96
CA PHE A 36 3.57 -1.49 8.04
C PHE A 36 2.55 -2.65 7.93
N LEU A 37 2.93 -3.68 7.18
CA LEU A 37 2.26 -4.96 7.05
C LEU A 37 3.20 -6.08 7.51
N GLY A 38 2.64 -7.17 8.04
CA GLY A 38 3.41 -8.38 8.35
C GLY A 38 3.70 -9.20 7.09
N GLU A 39 4.64 -10.15 7.19
CA GLU A 39 5.11 -10.94 6.05
C GLU A 39 4.00 -11.73 5.36
N GLU A 40 3.06 -12.30 6.13
CA GLU A 40 1.92 -13.04 5.58
C GLU A 40 0.98 -12.12 4.79
N GLN A 41 0.70 -10.92 5.30
CA GLN A 41 -0.15 -9.96 4.58
C GLN A 41 0.52 -9.44 3.32
N ILE A 42 1.85 -9.27 3.33
CA ILE A 42 2.63 -8.93 2.14
C ILE A 42 2.55 -10.05 1.10
N GLN A 43 2.72 -11.31 1.53
CA GLN A 43 2.62 -12.47 0.64
C GLN A 43 1.22 -12.58 0.01
N ALA A 44 0.16 -12.41 0.81
CA ALA A 44 -1.22 -12.44 0.32
C ALA A 44 -1.54 -11.29 -0.65
N LEU A 45 -0.96 -10.10 -0.44
CA LEU A 45 -1.05 -8.99 -1.40
C LEU A 45 -0.34 -9.30 -2.72
N HIS A 46 0.83 -9.94 -2.65
CA HIS A 46 1.57 -10.34 -3.83
C HIS A 46 0.76 -11.34 -4.67
N GLU A 47 0.09 -12.29 -4.03
CA GLU A 47 -0.83 -13.24 -4.69
C GLU A 47 -2.04 -12.53 -5.31
N ALA A 48 -2.61 -11.52 -4.64
CA ALA A 48 -3.68 -10.71 -5.21
C ALA A 48 -3.24 -9.94 -6.47
N ILE A 49 -2.00 -9.41 -6.47
CA ILE A 49 -1.43 -8.75 -7.64
C ILE A 49 -1.22 -9.75 -8.79
N ALA A 50 -0.67 -10.93 -8.51
CA ALA A 50 -0.46 -11.98 -9.51
C ALA A 50 -1.79 -12.41 -10.15
N PHE A 51 -2.82 -12.63 -9.33
CA PHE A 51 -4.17 -12.94 -9.81
C PHE A 51 -4.69 -11.88 -10.79
N HIS A 52 -4.59 -10.59 -10.45
CA HIS A 52 -5.04 -9.54 -11.36
C HIS A 52 -4.20 -9.40 -12.64
N ARG A 53 -2.92 -9.80 -12.61
CA ARG A 53 -2.06 -9.84 -13.82
C ARG A 53 -2.49 -10.95 -14.76
N GLU A 54 -2.84 -12.12 -14.23
CA GLU A 54 -3.33 -13.26 -15.02
C GLU A 54 -4.68 -12.97 -15.69
N GLU A 55 -5.54 -12.18 -15.05
CA GLU A 55 -6.79 -11.72 -15.65
C GLU A 55 -6.62 -10.65 -16.76
N ASP A 56 -5.39 -10.29 -17.14
CA ASP A 56 -5.02 -9.24 -18.11
C ASP A 56 -5.68 -7.88 -17.83
N ASN A 57 -6.03 -7.63 -16.57
CA ASN A 57 -6.76 -6.43 -16.14
C ASN A 57 -5.82 -5.24 -15.84
N PHE A 58 -4.55 -5.38 -16.17
CA PHE A 58 -3.54 -4.34 -16.01
C PHE A 58 -3.52 -3.43 -17.23
N ARG A 59 -3.66 -2.13 -17.01
CA ARG A 59 -3.60 -1.12 -18.06
C ARG A 59 -2.28 -0.39 -17.96
N LYS A 60 -1.77 0.05 -19.11
CA LYS A 60 -0.57 0.88 -19.11
C LYS A 60 -0.84 2.20 -18.37
N ALA A 61 0.04 2.56 -17.45
CA ALA A 61 -0.05 3.84 -16.76
C ALA A 61 0.12 4.98 -17.79
N GLY A 62 -0.81 5.93 -17.79
CA GLY A 62 -0.65 7.18 -18.53
C GLY A 62 -0.48 8.35 -17.57
N ILE A 63 -0.15 9.50 -18.13
CA ILE A 63 0.18 10.73 -17.43
C ILE A 63 -0.85 11.79 -17.82
N GLY A 64 -1.34 12.56 -16.85
CA GLY A 64 -2.29 13.65 -17.04
C GLY A 64 -3.70 13.36 -16.54
N ASN A 65 -4.41 14.41 -16.11
CA ASN A 65 -5.84 14.36 -15.79
C ASN A 65 -6.65 14.16 -17.08
N ALA A 66 -7.87 13.62 -16.97
CA ALA A 66 -8.73 13.06 -18.03
C ALA A 66 -8.72 13.70 -19.45
N HIS A 67 -8.40 14.99 -19.59
CA HIS A 67 -8.29 15.69 -20.89
C HIS A 67 -6.90 15.64 -21.56
N LEU A 68 -5.84 15.30 -20.81
CA LEU A 68 -4.45 15.28 -21.26
C LEU A 68 -3.81 13.91 -21.03
N PHE A 69 -4.60 12.84 -20.98
CA PHE A 69 -4.08 11.49 -20.77
C PHE A 69 -3.18 11.09 -21.94
N GLN A 70 -1.87 11.13 -21.71
CA GLN A 70 -0.86 10.66 -22.65
C GLN A 70 -0.15 9.44 -22.06
N VAL A 71 -0.07 8.38 -22.86
CA VAL A 71 0.74 7.21 -22.52
C VAL A 71 2.16 7.49 -23.01
N ASP A 72 2.87 8.34 -22.29
CA ASP A 72 4.28 8.64 -22.56
C ASP A 72 5.19 7.59 -21.91
N LYS A 73 5.89 6.82 -22.75
CA LYS A 73 6.76 5.73 -22.31
C LYS A 73 8.10 6.23 -21.73
N GLU A 74 8.50 7.47 -22.00
CA GLU A 74 9.77 8.01 -21.49
C GLU A 74 9.67 8.39 -20.01
N VAL A 75 8.45 8.62 -19.52
CA VAL A 75 8.21 9.07 -18.14
C VAL A 75 7.68 7.94 -17.25
N ARG A 76 6.80 7.05 -17.75
CA ARG A 76 6.32 5.86 -16.98
C ARG A 76 6.16 4.61 -17.84
N GLY A 77 6.86 3.54 -17.46
CA GLY A 77 6.85 2.24 -18.14
C GLY A 77 6.00 1.16 -17.45
N ASP A 78 5.40 1.47 -16.30
CA ASP A 78 4.67 0.49 -15.49
C ASP A 78 3.21 0.28 -15.93
N TYR A 79 2.65 -0.84 -15.50
CA TYR A 79 1.26 -1.19 -15.69
C TYR A 79 0.56 -1.13 -14.34
N ILE A 80 -0.66 -0.58 -14.33
CA ILE A 80 -1.46 -0.39 -13.13
C ILE A 80 -2.87 -0.94 -13.33
N LYS A 81 -3.51 -1.31 -12.22
CA LYS A 81 -4.94 -1.57 -12.15
C LYS A 81 -5.50 -0.74 -11.00
N TRP A 82 -6.52 0.06 -11.27
CA TRP A 82 -7.31 0.67 -10.20
C TRP A 82 -8.17 -0.42 -9.56
N ILE A 83 -8.12 -0.53 -8.24
CA ILE A 83 -8.90 -1.51 -7.48
C ILE A 83 -9.89 -0.73 -6.62
N SER A 84 -11.17 -1.03 -6.77
CA SER A 84 -12.22 -0.56 -5.87
C SER A 84 -12.46 -1.57 -4.75
N ARG A 85 -13.03 -1.13 -3.62
CA ARG A 85 -13.38 -2.04 -2.51
C ARG A 85 -14.29 -3.20 -2.96
N GLY A 86 -15.17 -3.01 -3.95
CA GLY A 86 -16.07 -4.06 -4.44
C GLY A 86 -15.38 -5.17 -5.24
N GLU A 87 -14.21 -4.87 -5.83
CA GLU A 87 -13.41 -5.81 -6.62
C GLU A 87 -12.17 -6.30 -5.85
N ALA A 88 -11.93 -5.74 -4.67
CA ALA A 88 -10.74 -5.99 -3.89
C ALA A 88 -10.75 -7.41 -3.29
N ARG A 89 -9.63 -8.10 -3.47
CA ARG A 89 -9.36 -9.37 -2.77
C ARG A 89 -9.19 -9.10 -1.26
N PRO A 90 -9.40 -10.10 -0.38
CA PRO A 90 -9.33 -9.91 1.07
C PRO A 90 -8.04 -9.23 1.57
N ALA A 91 -6.87 -9.59 1.02
CA ALA A 91 -5.59 -8.97 1.38
C ALA A 91 -5.52 -7.49 0.99
N THR A 92 -6.09 -7.13 -0.16
CA THR A 92 -6.17 -5.73 -0.62
C THR A 92 -7.15 -4.93 0.23
N LEU A 93 -8.29 -5.51 0.62
CA LEU A 93 -9.22 -4.88 1.56
C LEU A 93 -8.55 -4.60 2.90
N PHE A 94 -7.84 -5.57 3.46
CA PHE A 94 -7.09 -5.39 4.71
C PHE A 94 -6.09 -4.23 4.61
N PHE A 95 -5.33 -4.14 3.51
CA PHE A 95 -4.43 -3.02 3.28
C PHE A 95 -5.17 -1.68 3.19
N MET A 96 -6.29 -1.63 2.46
CA MET A 96 -7.13 -0.43 2.34
C MET A 96 -7.67 0.02 3.71
N ASP A 97 -8.19 -0.91 4.51
CA ASP A 97 -8.70 -0.63 5.86
C ASP A 97 -7.58 -0.05 6.76
N ARG A 98 -6.37 -0.60 6.66
CA ARG A 98 -5.22 -0.16 7.45
C ARG A 98 -4.68 1.21 7.01
N MET A 99 -4.71 1.51 5.72
CA MET A 99 -4.42 2.85 5.19
C MET A 99 -5.48 3.86 5.64
N GLU A 100 -6.75 3.48 5.65
CA GLU A 100 -7.85 4.32 6.12
C GLU A 100 -7.72 4.62 7.62
N GLU A 101 -7.36 3.62 8.44
CA GLU A 101 -7.08 3.80 9.87
C GLU A 101 -5.91 4.78 10.11
N LEU A 102 -4.85 4.69 9.31
CA LEU A 102 -3.71 5.60 9.35
C LEU A 102 -4.12 7.03 8.99
N MET A 103 -4.85 7.19 7.89
CA MET A 103 -5.34 8.51 7.45
C MET A 103 -6.25 9.15 8.50
N GLN A 104 -7.21 8.42 9.05
CA GLN A 104 -8.11 8.94 10.09
C GLN A 104 -7.35 9.33 11.35
N SER A 105 -6.33 8.56 11.74
CA SER A 105 -5.51 8.88 12.91
C SER A 105 -4.65 10.12 12.70
N LEU A 106 -4.11 10.30 11.49
CA LEU A 106 -3.38 11.52 11.12
C LEU A 106 -4.30 12.75 11.05
N SER A 107 -5.49 12.64 10.45
CA SER A 107 -6.47 13.73 10.44
C SER A 107 -6.79 14.21 11.85
N ARG A 108 -7.02 13.28 12.79
CA ARG A 108 -7.23 13.62 14.21
C ARG A 108 -6.02 14.31 14.84
N SER A 109 -4.81 13.86 14.54
CA SER A 109 -3.57 14.41 15.12
C SER A 109 -3.17 15.77 14.54
N LEU A 110 -3.48 16.02 13.27
CA LEU A 110 -3.11 17.22 12.53
C LEU A 110 -4.25 18.24 12.41
N PHE A 111 -5.43 17.93 12.95
CA PHE A 111 -6.66 18.73 12.82
C PHE A 111 -7.06 19.03 11.36
N LEU A 112 -6.84 18.06 10.47
CA LEU A 112 -7.20 18.10 9.04
C LEU A 112 -8.60 17.58 8.78
#